data_AF-A0A1Q7Z496-F1
#
_entry.id   AF-A0A1Q7Z496-F1
#
_cell.length_a   1.000
_cell.length_b   1.000
_cell.length_c   1.000
_cell.angle_alpha   90.00
_cell.angle_beta   90.00
_cell.angle_gamma   90.00
#
_symmetry.space_group_name_H-M   'P 1'
#
loop_
_entity.id
_entity.type
_entity.pdbx_description
1 polymer ?
#
loop_
_entity_poly.entity_id
_entity_poly.type
_entity_poly.pdbx_seq_one_letter_code
_entity_poly.pdbx_strand_id
1 'polypeptide(L)'
;MIERAVILSRGPVLEIDTPDLKPHEAPRRTTDAKVQPLPLKNVRDALQQAQRDEILLALREAGGRVGGLEGAAARLGLKRTTLIARMKKLGIESRPRSAA
;
A
#
# COMPACT_ATOMS: atom_id res chain seq x y z
N MET A 1 -2.17 27.31 -33.37
CA MET A 1 -0.98 26.54 -33.79
C MET A 1 -1.01 25.23 -33.02
N ILE A 2 -0.82 24.07 -33.66
CA ILE A 2 -0.89 22.75 -33.00
C ILE A 2 0.40 22.00 -33.30
N GLU A 3 1.06 21.50 -32.26
CA GLU A 3 2.21 20.60 -32.37
C GLU A 3 1.73 19.15 -32.21
N ARG A 4 2.23 18.23 -33.05
CA ARG A 4 1.89 16.80 -33.00
C ARG A 4 3.16 15.97 -33.11
N ALA A 5 3.29 14.97 -32.24
CA ALA A 5 4.34 13.95 -32.30
C ALA A 5 3.71 12.56 -32.38
N VAL A 6 4.43 11.60 -32.97
CA VAL A 6 4.00 10.20 -33.13
C VAL A 6 5.14 9.29 -32.72
N ILE A 7 4.85 8.27 -31.92
CA ILE A 7 5.81 7.22 -31.52
C ILE A 7 5.53 6.00 -32.40
N LEU A 8 6.55 5.56 -33.16
CA LEU A 8 6.44 4.41 -34.06
C LEU A 8 7.09 3.17 -33.43
N SER A 9 6.35 2.07 -33.35
CA SER A 9 6.85 0.75 -32.98
C SER A 9 6.72 -0.22 -34.16
N ARG A 10 7.61 -1.23 -34.22
CA ARG A 10 7.60 -2.26 -35.29
C ARG A 10 6.57 -3.37 -35.07
N GLY A 11 5.96 -3.43 -33.89
CA GLY A 11 5.00 -4.46 -33.50
C GLY A 11 3.96 -3.95 -32.50
N PRO A 12 3.08 -4.84 -31.99
CA PRO A 12 2.02 -4.47 -31.06
C PRO A 12 2.53 -4.09 -29.66
N VAL A 13 3.79 -4.41 -29.37
CA VAL A 13 4.46 -4.07 -28.11
C VAL A 13 5.51 -3.00 -28.39
N LEU A 14 5.45 -1.90 -27.64
CA LEU A 14 6.45 -0.85 -27.66
C LEU A 14 7.57 -1.21 -26.69
N GLU A 15 8.73 -1.58 -27.23
CA GLU A 15 9.96 -1.79 -26.46
C GLU A 15 10.77 -0.48 -26.44
N ILE A 16 11.09 0.00 -25.24
CA ILE A 16 11.83 1.25 -25.03
C ILE A 16 13.17 0.90 -24.40
N ASP A 17 14.24 0.98 -25.18
CA ASP A 17 15.59 0.98 -24.64
C ASP A 17 15.81 2.33 -23.95
N THR A 18 16.16 2.29 -22.66
CA THR A 18 16.26 3.47 -21.80
C THR A 18 17.66 4.10 -21.63
N PRO A 19 18.72 3.78 -22.42
CA PRO A 19 20.06 4.28 -22.07
C PRO A 19 20.19 5.81 -22.19
N ASP A 20 19.39 6.45 -23.05
CA ASP A 20 19.46 7.90 -23.31
C ASP A 20 18.29 8.71 -22.71
N LEU A 21 17.34 8.04 -22.05
CA LEU A 21 16.23 8.71 -21.36
C LEU A 21 16.74 9.34 -20.07
N LYS A 22 17.31 10.54 -20.17
CA LYS A 22 17.64 11.36 -19.01
C LYS A 22 16.33 11.70 -18.28
N PRO A 23 16.20 11.41 -16.98
CA PRO A 23 15.08 11.88 -16.20
C PRO A 23 14.97 13.39 -16.37
N HIS A 24 13.83 13.86 -16.87
CA HIS A 24 13.59 15.29 -16.94
C HIS A 24 13.48 15.81 -15.51
N GLU A 25 14.53 16.49 -15.03
CA GLU A 25 14.47 17.26 -13.79
C GLU A 25 13.54 18.45 -14.03
N ALA A 26 12.24 18.22 -13.82
CA ALA A 26 11.32 19.31 -13.47
C ALA A 26 11.93 20.06 -12.26
N PRO A 27 11.75 21.38 -12.14
CA PRO A 27 12.34 22.17 -11.05
C PRO A 27 11.90 21.60 -9.71
N ARG A 28 12.80 20.82 -9.10
CA ARG A 28 12.60 20.20 -7.79
C ARG A 28 12.56 21.34 -6.79
N ARG A 29 11.45 21.49 -6.08
CA ARG A 29 11.43 22.24 -4.82
C ARG A 29 12.54 21.67 -3.95
N THR A 30 13.37 22.57 -3.45
CA THR A 30 14.59 22.30 -2.67
C THR A 30 14.26 21.50 -1.41
N THR A 31 14.33 20.18 -1.50
CA THR A 31 14.75 19.32 -0.40
C THR A 31 15.70 18.30 -1.02
N ASP A 32 16.94 18.35 -0.57
CA ASP A 32 18.10 17.55 -0.98
C ASP A 32 17.94 16.06 -0.60
N ALA A 33 16.82 15.45 -1.01
CA ALA A 33 16.62 14.03 -0.89
C ALA A 33 17.06 13.40 -2.21
N LYS A 34 18.27 12.83 -2.22
CA LYS A 34 18.62 11.74 -3.14
C LYS A 34 17.40 10.81 -3.22
N VAL A 35 16.71 10.79 -4.38
CA VAL A 35 15.70 9.78 -4.66
C VAL A 35 16.47 8.49 -4.88
N GLN A 36 16.88 7.86 -3.78
CA GLN A 36 17.29 6.48 -3.78
C GLN A 36 16.03 5.69 -4.17
N PRO A 37 16.09 4.83 -5.19
CA PRO A 37 14.98 3.93 -5.46
C PRO A 37 14.75 3.16 -4.16
N LEU A 38 13.60 3.38 -3.50
CA LEU A 38 13.30 2.64 -2.29
C LEU A 38 13.29 1.16 -2.70
N PRO A 39 14.11 0.31 -2.08
CA PRO A 39 14.03 -1.13 -2.29
C PRO A 39 12.56 -1.55 -2.23
N LEU A 40 12.06 -2.27 -3.23
CA LEU A 40 10.65 -2.73 -3.28
C LEU A 40 10.24 -3.45 -1.99
N LYS A 41 11.22 -4.03 -1.27
CA LYS A 41 11.08 -4.58 0.07
C LYS A 41 10.52 -3.56 1.07
N ASN A 42 11.07 -2.34 1.09
CA ASN A 42 10.63 -1.25 1.96
C ASN A 42 9.18 -0.82 1.67
N VAL A 43 8.76 -0.86 0.40
CA VAL A 43 7.36 -0.53 0.02
C VAL A 43 6.39 -1.62 0.50
N ARG A 44 6.76 -2.89 0.37
CA ARG A 44 5.96 -4.01 0.90
C ARG A 44 5.86 -3.96 2.42
N ASP A 45 6.98 -3.72 3.10
CA ASP A 45 7.03 -3.62 4.56
C ASP A 45 6.18 -2.43 5.04
N ALA A 46 6.27 -1.28 4.36
CA ALA A 46 5.43 -0.10 4.66
C ALA A 46 3.94 -0.38 4.45
N LEU A 47 3.56 -1.10 3.38
CA LEU A 47 2.17 -1.49 3.15
C LEU A 47 1.66 -2.46 4.22
N GLN A 48 2.49 -3.43 4.64
CA GLN A 48 2.14 -4.36 5.72
C GLN A 48 1.97 -3.62 7.05
N GLN A 49 2.81 -2.63 7.32
CA GLN A 49 2.70 -1.81 8.53
C GLN A 49 1.42 -0.96 8.52
N ALA A 50 1.14 -0.26 7.41
CA ALA A 50 -0.09 0.51 7.25
C ALA A 50 -1.35 -0.36 7.42
N GLN A 51 -1.36 -1.56 6.82
CA GLN A 51 -2.45 -2.52 7.00
C GLN A 51 -2.59 -3.00 8.44
N ARG A 52 -1.47 -3.21 9.14
CA ARG A 52 -1.48 -3.60 10.55
C ARG A 52 -2.10 -2.50 11.41
N ASP A 53 -1.69 -1.26 11.20
CA ASP A 53 -2.15 -0.10 11.96
C ASP A 53 -3.65 0.16 11.72
N GLU A 54 -4.11 0.03 10.48
CA GLU A 54 -5.53 0.12 10.12
C GLU A 54 -6.39 -0.95 10.82
N ILE A 55 -5.91 -2.21 10.86
CA ILE A 55 -6.61 -3.29 11.57
C ILE A 55 -6.65 -3.03 13.07
N LEU A 56 -5.55 -2.55 13.67
CA LEU A 56 -5.50 -2.22 15.10
C LEU A 56 -6.45 -1.09 15.46
N LEU A 57 -6.54 -0.05 14.62
CA LEU A 57 -7.49 1.04 14.80
C LEU A 57 -8.93 0.51 14.75
N ALA A 58 -9.28 -0.26 13.72
CA ALA A 58 -10.62 -0.83 13.59
C ALA A 58 -10.99 -1.75 14.77
N LEU A 59 -10.03 -2.53 15.29
CA LEU A 59 -10.23 -3.35 16.49
C LEU A 59 -10.47 -2.49 17.73
N ARG A 60 -9.71 -1.42 17.92
CA ARG A 60 -9.88 -0.49 19.05
C ARG A 60 -11.27 0.15 19.00
N GLU A 61 -11.69 0.65 17.85
CA GLU A 61 -13.00 1.29 17.71
C GLU A 61 -14.17 0.30 17.83
N ALA A 62 -13.96 -0.97 17.45
CA ALA A 62 -14.94 -2.04 17.64
C ALA A 62 -14.90 -2.66 19.05
N GLY A 63 -14.11 -2.11 20.00
CA GLY A 63 -13.99 -2.65 21.35
C GLY A 63 -13.38 -4.06 21.41
N GLY A 64 -12.51 -4.40 20.46
CA GLY A 64 -11.88 -5.72 20.33
C GLY A 64 -12.75 -6.76 19.61
N ARG A 65 -13.95 -6.38 19.13
CA ARG A 65 -14.85 -7.31 18.43
C ARG A 65 -14.44 -7.49 16.97
N VAL A 66 -14.08 -8.71 16.58
CA VAL A 66 -13.66 -9.00 15.18
C VAL A 66 -14.83 -9.10 14.20
N GLY A 67 -15.99 -9.63 14.63
CA GLY A 67 -17.15 -9.88 13.75
C GLY A 67 -18.47 -9.33 14.30
N GLY A 68 -19.51 -9.36 13.46
CA GLY A 68 -20.80 -8.72 13.75
C GLY A 68 -20.93 -7.37 13.04
N LEU A 69 -22.12 -6.78 13.09
CA LEU A 69 -22.45 -5.52 12.41
C LEU A 69 -21.54 -4.36 12.86
N GLU A 70 -21.22 -4.33 14.16
CA GLU A 70 -20.31 -3.35 14.78
C GLU A 70 -18.87 -3.87 14.95
N GLY A 71 -18.52 -4.98 14.29
CA GLY A 71 -17.19 -5.58 14.38
C GLY A 71 -16.16 -4.89 13.49
N ALA A 72 -14.87 -5.07 13.80
CA ALA A 72 -13.77 -4.55 13.00
C ALA A 72 -13.84 -4.99 11.52
N ALA A 73 -14.32 -6.21 11.25
CA ALA A 73 -14.51 -6.68 9.88
C ALA A 73 -15.57 -5.85 9.12
N ALA A 74 -16.68 -5.51 9.77
CA ALA A 74 -17.72 -4.69 9.16
C ALA A 74 -17.23 -3.25 8.91
N ARG A 75 -16.48 -2.67 9.87
CA ARG A 75 -15.85 -1.35 9.73
C ARG A 75 -14.87 -1.28 8.55
N LEU A 76 -14.11 -2.36 8.32
CA LEU A 76 -13.18 -2.47 7.20
C LEU A 76 -13.84 -2.95 5.89
N GLY A 77 -15.15 -3.23 5.89
CA GLY A 77 -15.86 -3.77 4.72
C GLY A 77 -15.39 -5.18 4.30
N LEU A 78 -14.83 -5.95 5.23
CA LEU A 78 -14.28 -7.28 4.99
C LEU A 78 -15.18 -8.38 5.56
N LYS A 79 -15.14 -9.56 4.95
CA LYS A 79 -15.68 -10.77 5.59
C LYS A 79 -14.89 -11.06 6.86
N ARG A 80 -15.57 -11.50 7.92
CA ARG A 80 -14.95 -11.89 9.21
C ARG A 80 -13.78 -12.86 9.02
N THR A 81 -13.95 -13.88 8.18
CA THR A 81 -12.91 -14.89 7.90
C THR A 81 -11.70 -14.29 7.19
N THR A 82 -11.91 -13.31 6.31
CA THR A 82 -10.83 -12.56 5.63
C THR A 82 -10.03 -11.72 6.62
N LEU A 83 -10.70 -11.02 7.54
CA LEU A 83 -10.00 -10.24 8.57
C LEU A 83 -9.17 -11.16 9.47
N ILE A 84 -9.71 -12.31 9.90
CA ILE A 84 -8.97 -13.30 10.70
C ILE A 84 -7.71 -13.80 9.97
N ALA A 85 -7.82 -14.11 8.67
CA ALA A 85 -6.67 -14.54 7.88
C ALA A 85 -5.60 -13.44 7.76
N ARG A 86 -6.01 -12.17 7.55
CA ARG A 86 -5.09 -11.02 7.52
C ARG A 86 -4.43 -10.78 8.87
N MET A 87 -5.19 -10.85 9.97
CA MET A 87 -4.66 -10.74 11.33
C MET A 87 -3.61 -11.82 11.60
N LYS A 88 -3.86 -13.08 11.22
CA LYS A 88 -2.88 -14.16 11.34
C LYS A 88 -1.62 -13.89 10.53
N LYS A 89 -1.76 -13.42 9.28
CA LYS A 89 -0.62 -13.08 8.40
C LYS A 89 0.23 -11.94 8.96
N LEU A 90 -0.40 -10.97 9.62
CA LEU A 90 0.26 -9.80 10.19
C LEU A 90 0.66 -9.98 11.66
N GLY A 91 0.43 -11.16 12.27
CA GLY A 91 0.76 -11.41 13.67
C GLY A 91 -0.05 -10.56 14.65
N ILE A 92 -1.32 -10.30 14.34
CA ILE A 92 -2.26 -9.58 15.21
C ILE A 92 -3.10 -10.61 15.96
N GLU A 93 -3.01 -10.65 17.28
CA GLU A 93 -3.79 -11.56 18.11
C GLU A 93 -5.20 -11.00 18.36
N SER A 94 -6.21 -11.86 18.26
CA SER A 94 -7.62 -11.51 18.42
C SER A 94 -8.08 -11.47 19.89
N ARG A 95 -7.18 -11.67 20.87
CA ARG A 95 -7.56 -11.77 22.29
C ARG A 95 -7.08 -10.52 23.03
N PRO A 96 -7.97 -9.72 23.64
CA PRO A 96 -7.54 -8.88 24.75
C PRO A 96 -7.09 -9.82 25.88
N ARG A 97 -5.84 -9.70 26.33
CA ARG A 97 -5.49 -10.19 27.67
C ARG A 97 -6.39 -9.44 28.63
N SER A 98 -7.47 -10.08 29.08
CA SER A 98 -8.22 -9.65 30.24
C SER A 98 -7.25 -9.69 31.40
N ALA A 99 -6.75 -8.52 31.82
CA ALA A 99 -6.15 -8.36 33.13
C ALA A 99 -7.29 -8.61 34.13
N ALA A 100 -7.17 -9.70 34.87
CA ALA A 100 -7.84 -9.92 36.14
C ALA A 100 -6.90 -9.42 37.25
#